data_AF-A0A2D7Z9G1-F1
#
_entry.id   AF-A0A2D7Z9G1-F1
#
_cell.length_a   1.000
_cell.length_b   1.000
_cell.length_c   1.000
_cell.angle_alpha   90.00
_cell.angle_beta   90.00
_cell.angle_gamma   90.00
#
_symmetry.space_group_name_H-M   'P 1'
#
loop_
_entity.id
_entity.type
_entity.pdbx_description
1 polymer ?
#
loop_
_entity_poly.entity_id
_entity_poly.type
_entity_poly.pdbx_seq_one_letter_code
_entity_poly.pdbx_strand_id
1 'polypeptide(L)'
;SMATPHIGGIATVLISVAPSLGVADYQHEDHDAGISMVTGDSPQGIHLEDWMTNNNTRVHEVELILELTAKYDILKNSCEDGNDEDSCNDIPADSCYTSNTTGRCHDWRVGHGLVDVDRAVALARSVQLLRDPDGDGFIDHPEMTVWDAFEMDRYLAMLDEREIVLPTDQLKHSWKGEWSHFNNGPTSSFGSYSTDDKHYVWVPEGTTRMQVAFTSMDYDANTMQAAQIRPNVDLGSDGSDDAQGEGEQTGDTLYIDLAVSDSHWNTWTEFDVSGTAISLPITQMLSGSEFFEPRIPYTVDVLLTLDVSQPRLIDWELRLDGYTDLDPAEPSPDYDSSMNGNLVYVRPVYDQQAFLAWTAPVTLEAAAGGAPWGMIGFSFLTTILIAGAAWGVWNGMIPNPFVRDQLELVEKDAVSPAILEPESDEESTAESIS
;
A
#
# COMPACT_ATOMS: atom_id res chain seq x y z
N SER A 1 12.74 10.60 0.81
CA SER A 1 12.03 10.65 2.10
C SER A 1 10.52 10.88 1.95
N MET A 2 10.03 11.48 0.86
CA MET A 2 8.59 11.71 0.65
C MET A 2 7.82 10.49 0.10
N ALA A 3 8.45 9.56 -0.64
CA ALA A 3 7.76 8.36 -1.12
C ALA A 3 7.33 7.42 0.03
N THR A 4 8.19 7.23 1.04
CA THR A 4 7.92 6.34 2.18
C THR A 4 6.62 6.65 2.94
N PRO A 5 6.29 7.90 3.32
CA PRO A 5 5.01 8.19 3.97
C PRO A 5 3.80 7.97 3.05
N HIS A 6 3.91 8.12 1.74
CA HIS A 6 2.82 7.78 0.81
C HIS A 6 2.53 6.28 0.84
N ILE A 7 3.57 5.44 0.77
CA ILE A 7 3.43 3.98 0.90
C ILE A 7 2.86 3.60 2.27
N GLY A 8 3.28 4.26 3.34
CA GLY A 8 2.71 4.07 4.68
C GLY A 8 1.21 4.41 4.76
N GLY A 9 0.79 5.50 4.08
CA GLY A 9 -0.61 5.88 3.94
C GLY A 9 -1.42 4.82 3.16
N ILE A 10 -0.89 4.36 2.02
CA ILE A 10 -1.53 3.31 1.21
C ILE A 10 -1.64 2.00 2.01
N ALA A 11 -0.58 1.56 2.68
CA ALA A 11 -0.61 0.38 3.54
C ALA A 11 -1.69 0.49 4.63
N THR A 12 -1.87 1.68 5.21
CA THR A 12 -2.94 1.94 6.19
C THR A 12 -4.33 1.78 5.57
N VAL A 13 -4.53 2.28 4.34
CA VAL A 13 -5.80 2.07 3.61
C VAL A 13 -6.05 0.58 3.37
N LEU A 14 -5.04 -0.17 2.90
CA LEU A 14 -5.18 -1.62 2.66
C LEU A 14 -5.54 -2.40 3.92
N ILE A 15 -4.89 -2.11 5.04
CA ILE A 15 -5.21 -2.71 6.34
C ILE A 15 -6.61 -2.31 6.82
N SER A 16 -7.05 -1.07 6.54
CA SER A 16 -8.39 -0.63 6.94
C SER A 16 -9.52 -1.34 6.20
N VAL A 17 -9.33 -1.64 4.91
CA VAL A 17 -10.33 -2.37 4.10
C VAL A 17 -10.27 -3.88 4.29
N ALA A 18 -9.11 -4.38 4.72
CA ALA A 18 -8.83 -5.79 4.99
C ALA A 18 -8.02 -5.98 6.28
N PRO A 19 -8.66 -5.89 7.46
CA PRO A 19 -7.99 -6.04 8.74
C PRO A 19 -7.38 -7.43 8.98
N SER A 20 -7.78 -8.43 8.20
CA SER A 20 -7.24 -9.79 8.25
C SER A 20 -5.86 -9.96 7.63
N LEU A 21 -5.32 -8.93 6.96
CA LEU A 21 -4.01 -9.01 6.32
C LEU A 21 -2.90 -9.26 7.35
N GLY A 22 -2.00 -10.18 7.01
CA GLY A 22 -0.90 -10.61 7.89
C GLY A 22 0.42 -10.76 7.14
N VAL A 23 1.13 -11.85 7.44
CA VAL A 23 2.38 -12.23 6.78
C VAL A 23 2.06 -13.14 5.61
N ALA A 24 2.61 -12.83 4.43
CA ALA A 24 2.41 -13.62 3.24
C ALA A 24 3.17 -14.95 3.31
N ASP A 25 2.65 -15.97 2.63
CA ASP A 25 3.44 -17.16 2.27
C ASP A 25 4.25 -16.85 1.00
N TYR A 26 5.06 -15.80 1.10
CA TYR A 26 5.90 -15.26 0.03
C TYR A 26 7.12 -14.59 0.64
N GLN A 27 8.27 -14.80 0.02
CA GLN A 27 9.52 -14.11 0.30
C GLN A 27 9.90 -13.31 -0.93
N HIS A 28 10.47 -12.12 -0.72
CA HIS A 28 10.87 -11.28 -1.83
C HIS A 28 11.98 -11.96 -2.65
N GLU A 29 11.83 -11.97 -3.98
CA GLU A 29 12.75 -12.64 -4.90
C GLU A 29 13.94 -11.77 -5.32
N ASP A 30 13.97 -10.48 -4.94
CA ASP A 30 15.09 -9.56 -5.23
C ASP A 30 16.36 -9.87 -4.40
N HIS A 31 16.30 -10.93 -3.58
CA HIS A 31 17.42 -11.41 -2.82
C HIS A 31 18.41 -12.16 -3.71
N ASP A 32 19.46 -11.43 -4.06
CA ASP A 32 20.62 -11.98 -4.73
C ASP A 32 21.48 -12.79 -3.73
N ALA A 33 21.42 -14.12 -3.80
CA ALA A 33 22.34 -14.99 -3.05
C ALA A 33 23.56 -15.37 -3.92
N GLY A 34 24.76 -15.03 -3.46
CA GLY A 34 26.03 -15.42 -4.08
C GLY A 34 26.50 -14.49 -5.21
N ILE A 35 25.73 -14.33 -6.29
CA ILE A 35 26.04 -13.43 -7.41
C ILE A 35 24.83 -12.56 -7.71
N SER A 36 25.03 -11.25 -7.85
CA SER A 36 23.96 -10.32 -8.17
C SER A 36 23.41 -10.57 -9.57
N MET A 37 22.08 -10.68 -9.68
CA MET A 37 21.41 -10.78 -10.98
C MET A 37 21.59 -9.52 -11.82
N VAL A 38 21.87 -8.38 -11.18
CA VAL A 38 22.03 -7.07 -11.82
C VAL A 38 23.43 -6.87 -12.37
N THR A 39 24.43 -6.99 -11.50
CA THR A 39 25.81 -6.59 -11.82
C THR A 39 26.69 -7.78 -12.19
N GLY A 40 26.26 -9.01 -11.89
CA GLY A 40 27.10 -10.19 -12.01
C GLY A 40 28.25 -10.26 -10.99
N ASP A 41 28.29 -9.33 -10.02
CA ASP A 41 29.27 -9.25 -8.94
C ASP A 41 28.72 -9.82 -7.62
N SER A 42 29.47 -9.69 -6.52
CA SER A 42 28.97 -10.03 -5.19
C SER A 42 27.72 -9.19 -4.86
N PRO A 43 26.63 -9.82 -4.39
CA PRO A 43 25.41 -9.11 -4.02
C PRO A 43 25.63 -8.12 -2.89
N GLN A 44 24.88 -7.02 -2.95
CA GLN A 44 24.80 -6.03 -1.90
C GLN A 44 23.64 -6.41 -0.96
N GLY A 45 23.91 -6.60 0.33
CA GLY A 45 22.87 -6.90 1.32
C GLY A 45 23.21 -8.01 2.31
N ILE A 46 22.20 -8.42 3.08
CA ILE A 46 22.29 -9.52 4.05
C ILE A 46 22.23 -10.84 3.27
N HIS A 47 23.17 -11.75 3.50
CA HIS A 47 23.19 -13.07 2.85
C HIS A 47 22.70 -14.14 3.83
N LEU A 48 21.56 -14.75 3.53
CA LEU A 48 21.02 -15.88 4.29
C LEU A 48 20.88 -17.08 3.36
N GLU A 49 21.58 -18.17 3.66
CA GLU A 49 21.50 -19.42 2.88
C GLU A 49 20.10 -20.03 2.89
N ASP A 50 19.30 -19.72 3.92
CA ASP A 50 17.94 -20.21 4.12
C ASP A 50 16.85 -19.21 3.71
N TRP A 51 17.18 -18.17 2.91
CA TRP A 51 16.26 -17.07 2.56
C TRP A 51 14.85 -17.52 2.15
N MET A 52 14.75 -18.48 1.21
CA MET A 52 13.45 -18.97 0.71
C MET A 52 12.68 -19.86 1.70
N THR A 53 13.29 -20.22 2.83
CA THR A 53 12.71 -21.13 3.82
C THR A 53 12.58 -20.52 5.22
N ASN A 54 13.26 -19.40 5.46
CA ASN A 54 13.26 -18.73 6.74
C ASN A 54 11.93 -18.00 6.96
N ASN A 55 11.40 -18.04 8.17
CA ASN A 55 10.18 -17.31 8.51
C ASN A 55 10.42 -15.79 8.66
N ASN A 56 11.65 -15.38 8.96
CA ASN A 56 12.00 -13.97 9.17
C ASN A 56 12.22 -13.20 7.85
N THR A 57 12.20 -13.88 6.71
CA THR A 57 12.38 -13.30 5.37
C THR A 57 11.05 -13.18 4.60
N ARG A 58 9.94 -13.57 5.24
CA ARG A 58 8.59 -13.41 4.69
C ARG A 58 8.20 -11.94 4.70
N VAL A 59 7.49 -11.53 3.65
CA VAL A 59 6.96 -10.17 3.53
C VAL A 59 5.53 -10.10 4.07
N HIS A 60 5.03 -8.89 4.32
CA HIS A 60 3.62 -8.70 4.64
C HIS A 60 2.75 -8.93 3.41
N GLU A 61 1.51 -9.37 3.60
CA GLU A 61 0.53 -9.49 2.51
C GLU A 61 0.27 -8.13 1.83
N VAL A 62 0.44 -7.03 2.56
CA VAL A 62 0.42 -5.67 2.02
C VAL A 62 1.49 -5.50 0.93
N GLU A 63 2.72 -5.95 1.18
CA GLU A 63 3.83 -5.83 0.23
C GLU A 63 3.57 -6.68 -1.02
N LEU A 64 3.11 -7.92 -0.84
CA LEU A 64 2.73 -8.80 -1.95
C LEU A 64 1.59 -8.22 -2.80
N ILE A 65 0.55 -7.65 -2.17
CA ILE A 65 -0.55 -7.00 -2.89
C ILE A 65 -0.02 -5.85 -3.74
N LEU A 66 0.84 -4.99 -3.17
CA LEU A 66 1.43 -3.86 -3.90
C LEU A 66 2.29 -4.32 -5.07
N GLU A 67 3.08 -5.39 -4.89
CA GLU A 67 3.86 -6.01 -5.97
C GLU A 67 2.94 -6.54 -7.09
N LEU A 68 1.89 -7.29 -6.74
CA LEU A 68 0.98 -7.92 -7.70
C LEU A 68 0.15 -6.91 -8.50
N THR A 69 -0.11 -5.72 -7.96
CA THR A 69 -0.95 -4.71 -8.62
C THR A 69 -0.18 -3.54 -9.24
N ALA A 70 1.11 -3.41 -8.97
CA ALA A 70 1.94 -2.32 -9.50
C ALA A 70 1.95 -2.23 -11.03
N LYS A 71 2.12 -1.01 -11.54
CA LYS A 71 2.17 -0.65 -12.95
C LYS A 71 3.58 -0.25 -13.36
N TYR A 72 4.39 -1.24 -13.72
CA TYR A 72 5.75 -1.02 -14.24
C TYR A 72 5.77 -0.16 -15.51
N ASP A 73 4.80 -0.36 -16.41
CA ASP A 73 4.81 0.30 -17.71
C ASP A 73 4.70 1.83 -17.66
N ILE A 74 4.17 2.39 -16.57
CA ILE A 74 4.01 3.84 -16.38
C ILE A 74 5.33 4.48 -15.94
N LEU A 75 6.14 3.76 -15.15
CA LEU A 75 7.35 4.28 -14.53
C LEU A 75 8.57 3.49 -15.02
N LYS A 76 8.59 3.16 -16.33
CA LYS A 76 9.73 2.46 -16.93
C LYS A 76 10.97 3.28 -16.70
N ASN A 77 11.94 2.66 -16.06
CA ASN A 77 13.24 3.25 -15.88
C ASN A 77 13.90 3.42 -17.25
N SER A 78 14.49 4.59 -17.49
CA SER A 78 15.22 4.88 -18.71
C SER A 78 16.49 5.63 -18.36
N CYS A 79 17.58 5.32 -19.07
CA CYS A 79 18.79 6.13 -19.01
C CYS A 79 18.49 7.50 -19.57
N GLU A 80 18.41 8.50 -18.69
CA GLU A 80 18.22 9.88 -19.09
C GLU A 80 19.48 10.39 -19.81
N ASP A 81 19.29 10.99 -20.99
CA ASP A 81 20.36 11.64 -21.73
C ASP A 81 20.96 12.79 -20.89
N GLY A 82 22.27 12.73 -20.62
CA GLY A 82 23.00 13.80 -19.90
C GLY A 82 23.36 13.48 -18.45
N ASN A 83 23.03 12.28 -17.94
CA ASN A 83 23.51 11.81 -16.64
C ASN A 83 24.77 10.93 -16.80
N ASP A 84 25.89 11.54 -17.20
CA ASP A 84 27.17 10.85 -17.43
C ASP A 84 27.77 10.18 -16.17
N GLU A 85 27.24 10.51 -14.98
CA GLU A 85 27.63 9.90 -13.70
C GLU A 85 26.90 8.58 -13.42
N ASP A 86 25.83 8.30 -14.15
CA ASP A 86 25.03 7.10 -14.02
C ASP A 86 25.34 6.10 -15.13
N SER A 87 26.00 5.01 -14.75
CA SER A 87 26.43 3.98 -15.69
C SER A 87 25.28 3.16 -16.27
N CYS A 88 24.07 3.26 -15.71
CA CYS A 88 22.86 2.58 -16.23
C CYS A 88 22.94 1.05 -16.33
N ASN A 89 23.99 0.43 -15.78
CA ASN A 89 24.25 -1.00 -15.90
C ASN A 89 23.24 -1.85 -15.11
N ASP A 90 22.45 -1.22 -14.26
CA ASP A 90 21.40 -1.80 -13.43
C ASP A 90 20.02 -1.79 -14.11
N ILE A 91 19.89 -1.18 -15.29
CA ILE A 91 18.68 -1.21 -16.11
C ILE A 91 18.83 -2.29 -17.19
N PRO A 92 17.92 -3.28 -17.24
CA PRO A 92 17.96 -4.29 -18.29
C PRO A 92 17.63 -3.68 -19.67
N ALA A 93 18.45 -4.01 -20.68
CA ALA A 93 18.49 -3.30 -21.98
C ALA A 93 17.26 -3.52 -22.90
N ASP A 94 16.55 -4.65 -22.78
CA ASP A 94 15.48 -5.04 -23.71
C ASP A 94 14.09 -5.20 -23.04
N SER A 95 14.01 -5.28 -21.70
CA SER A 95 12.77 -5.45 -20.91
C SER A 95 13.08 -5.40 -19.41
N CYS A 96 12.07 -5.34 -18.53
CA CYS A 96 12.23 -5.53 -17.08
C CYS A 96 12.75 -6.94 -16.71
N TYR A 97 13.24 -7.13 -15.48
CA TYR A 97 13.37 -8.47 -14.90
C TYR A 97 11.98 -8.99 -14.51
N THR A 98 11.69 -10.26 -14.74
CA THR A 98 10.38 -10.82 -14.37
C THR A 98 10.56 -11.74 -13.17
N SER A 99 9.81 -11.48 -12.09
CA SER A 99 9.76 -12.37 -10.94
C SER A 99 9.27 -13.76 -11.38
N ASN A 100 9.93 -14.81 -10.89
CA ASN A 100 9.56 -16.19 -11.18
C ASN A 100 8.28 -16.59 -10.46
N THR A 101 8.01 -16.02 -9.28
CA THR A 101 6.83 -16.32 -8.48
C THR A 101 5.63 -15.44 -8.85
N THR A 102 5.79 -14.11 -8.91
CA THR A 102 4.66 -13.21 -9.21
C THR A 102 4.44 -13.01 -10.71
N GLY A 103 5.43 -13.32 -11.55
CA GLY A 103 5.36 -13.03 -12.99
C GLY A 103 5.35 -11.52 -13.30
N ARG A 104 5.67 -10.67 -12.32
CA ARG A 104 5.66 -9.21 -12.46
C ARG A 104 7.03 -8.67 -12.85
N CYS A 105 7.00 -7.57 -13.59
CA CYS A 105 8.20 -6.78 -13.87
C CYS A 105 8.80 -6.23 -12.58
N HIS A 106 10.12 -6.22 -12.52
CA HIS A 106 10.94 -5.70 -11.44
C HIS A 106 12.19 -5.01 -12.02
N ASP A 107 12.64 -3.95 -11.36
CA ASP A 107 13.83 -3.15 -11.65
C ASP A 107 14.40 -2.61 -10.34
N TRP A 108 15.72 -2.56 -10.18
CA TRP A 108 16.34 -2.19 -8.91
C TRP A 108 16.22 -0.71 -8.55
N ARG A 109 15.80 0.16 -9.47
CA ARG A 109 15.56 1.58 -9.20
C ARG A 109 14.12 1.91 -8.87
N VAL A 110 13.19 1.25 -9.54
CA VAL A 110 11.75 1.57 -9.49
C VAL A 110 10.91 0.44 -8.91
N GLY A 111 11.54 -0.68 -8.52
CA GLY A 111 10.87 -1.88 -8.05
C GLY A 111 9.93 -2.44 -9.11
N HIS A 112 8.70 -2.73 -8.69
CA HIS A 112 7.63 -3.20 -9.58
C HIS A 112 6.89 -2.06 -10.31
N GLY A 113 7.33 -0.81 -10.13
CA GLY A 113 6.76 0.38 -10.75
C GLY A 113 5.83 1.18 -9.84
N LEU A 114 4.96 1.97 -10.47
CA LEU A 114 4.03 2.83 -9.74
C LEU A 114 2.93 2.00 -9.07
N VAL A 115 2.64 2.31 -7.81
CA VAL A 115 1.56 1.63 -7.06
C VAL A 115 0.19 1.94 -7.67
N ASP A 116 -0.57 0.90 -7.98
CA ASP A 116 -1.99 1.02 -8.34
C ASP A 116 -2.85 0.83 -7.08
N VAL A 117 -3.22 1.94 -6.46
CA VAL A 117 -3.99 1.93 -5.20
C VAL A 117 -5.36 1.30 -5.39
N ASP A 118 -6.03 1.53 -6.51
CA ASP A 118 -7.38 1.01 -6.71
C ASP A 118 -7.38 -0.50 -6.85
N ARG A 119 -6.46 -1.04 -7.65
CA ARG A 119 -6.28 -2.49 -7.76
C ARG A 119 -5.81 -3.11 -6.44
N ALA A 120 -4.94 -2.43 -5.71
CA ALA A 120 -4.46 -2.90 -4.41
C ALA A 120 -5.61 -2.99 -3.38
N VAL A 121 -6.45 -1.95 -3.31
CA VAL A 121 -7.63 -1.91 -2.43
C VAL A 121 -8.63 -2.99 -2.82
N ALA A 122 -8.92 -3.16 -4.11
CA ALA A 122 -9.81 -4.20 -4.59
C ALA A 122 -9.29 -5.61 -4.25
N LEU A 123 -7.99 -5.87 -4.45
CA LEU A 123 -7.38 -7.15 -4.12
C LEU A 123 -7.38 -7.41 -2.60
N ALA A 124 -6.96 -6.44 -1.79
CA ALA A 124 -7.02 -6.52 -0.33
C ALA A 124 -8.44 -6.81 0.16
N ARG A 125 -9.43 -6.07 -0.36
CA ARG A 125 -10.83 -6.26 0.01
C ARG A 125 -11.35 -7.63 -0.41
N SER A 126 -10.91 -8.15 -1.55
CA SER A 126 -11.25 -9.52 -1.98
C SER A 126 -10.72 -10.57 -1.00
N VAL A 127 -9.48 -10.42 -0.51
CA VAL A 127 -8.91 -11.29 0.53
C VAL A 127 -9.78 -11.26 1.80
N GLN A 128 -10.19 -10.07 2.25
CA GLN A 128 -11.08 -9.95 3.41
C GLN A 128 -12.41 -10.65 3.20
N LEU A 129 -13.04 -10.47 2.03
CA LEU A 129 -14.34 -11.09 1.72
C LEU A 129 -14.25 -12.63 1.60
N LEU A 130 -13.11 -13.17 1.20
CA LEU A 130 -12.87 -14.62 1.19
C LEU A 130 -12.66 -15.16 2.61
N ARG A 131 -11.98 -14.40 3.47
CA ARG A 131 -11.65 -14.77 4.85
C ARG A 131 -12.82 -14.62 5.82
N ASP A 132 -13.66 -13.61 5.60
CA ASP A 132 -14.81 -13.22 6.43
C ASP A 132 -15.99 -12.87 5.50
N PRO A 133 -16.70 -13.91 4.98
CA PRO A 133 -17.79 -13.71 4.02
C PRO A 133 -19.07 -13.15 4.64
N ASP A 134 -19.29 -13.35 5.94
CA ASP A 134 -20.48 -12.87 6.64
C ASP A 134 -20.32 -11.45 7.21
N GLY A 135 -19.07 -10.96 7.26
CA GLY A 135 -18.72 -9.60 7.65
C GLY A 135 -18.92 -9.33 9.12
N ASP A 136 -18.92 -10.36 9.97
CA ASP A 136 -19.09 -10.23 11.41
C ASP A 136 -17.78 -9.81 12.13
N GLY A 137 -16.67 -9.77 11.38
CA GLY A 137 -15.34 -9.39 11.85
C GLY A 137 -14.53 -10.53 12.45
N PHE A 138 -15.09 -11.75 12.49
CA PHE A 138 -14.36 -12.97 12.79
C PHE A 138 -13.91 -13.65 11.49
N ILE A 139 -12.71 -14.22 11.52
CA ILE A 139 -12.14 -14.89 10.35
C ILE A 139 -12.65 -16.32 10.30
N ASP A 140 -13.47 -16.63 9.29
CA ASP A 140 -14.04 -17.95 9.02
C ASP A 140 -13.07 -18.84 8.23
N HIS A 141 -12.36 -18.26 7.27
CA HIS A 141 -11.50 -18.95 6.31
C HIS A 141 -10.05 -18.45 6.37
N PRO A 142 -9.32 -18.69 7.48
CA PRO A 142 -7.94 -18.21 7.64
C PRO A 142 -6.96 -18.83 6.64
N GLU A 143 -7.33 -19.93 5.98
CA GLU A 143 -6.54 -20.59 4.95
C GLU A 143 -6.46 -19.82 3.62
N MET A 144 -7.39 -18.89 3.36
CA MET A 144 -7.40 -18.11 2.13
C MET A 144 -6.23 -17.13 2.11
N THR A 145 -5.49 -17.09 1.01
CA THR A 145 -4.28 -16.27 0.84
C THR A 145 -4.49 -15.15 -0.19
N VAL A 146 -3.53 -14.23 -0.27
CA VAL A 146 -3.49 -13.22 -1.35
C VAL A 146 -3.47 -13.89 -2.73
N TRP A 147 -2.78 -15.02 -2.87
CA TRP A 147 -2.71 -15.77 -4.13
C TRP A 147 -4.07 -16.27 -4.58
N ASP A 148 -4.87 -16.81 -3.66
CA ASP A 148 -6.23 -17.28 -3.98
C ASP A 148 -7.09 -16.12 -4.51
N ALA A 149 -7.01 -14.94 -3.88
CA ALA A 149 -7.76 -13.77 -4.34
C ALA A 149 -7.24 -13.23 -5.69
N PHE A 150 -5.92 -13.28 -5.90
CA PHE A 150 -5.27 -12.77 -7.09
C PHE A 150 -5.49 -13.66 -8.31
N GLU A 151 -5.28 -14.98 -8.19
CA GLU A 151 -5.45 -15.96 -9.27
C GLU A 151 -6.89 -16.04 -9.79
N MET A 152 -7.85 -15.67 -8.97
CA MET A 152 -9.24 -15.56 -9.40
C MET A 152 -9.45 -14.45 -10.43
N ASP A 153 -8.57 -13.44 -10.53
CA ASP A 153 -8.71 -12.19 -11.29
C ASP A 153 -10.03 -11.42 -11.00
N ARG A 154 -10.81 -11.87 -10.00
CA ARG A 154 -12.17 -11.37 -9.72
C ARG A 154 -12.18 -10.06 -8.96
N TYR A 155 -11.09 -9.72 -8.28
CA TYR A 155 -10.96 -8.41 -7.66
C TYR A 155 -11.13 -7.27 -8.69
N LEU A 156 -10.81 -7.52 -9.96
CA LEU A 156 -11.05 -6.57 -11.06
C LEU A 156 -12.53 -6.34 -11.34
N ALA A 157 -13.41 -7.32 -11.08
CA ALA A 157 -14.86 -7.16 -11.23
C ALA A 157 -15.48 -6.25 -10.15
N MET A 158 -14.74 -5.96 -9.08
CA MET A 158 -15.15 -4.95 -8.10
C MET A 158 -14.93 -3.53 -8.62
N LEU A 159 -14.02 -3.33 -9.57
CA LEU A 159 -13.75 -2.02 -10.14
C LEU A 159 -14.84 -1.72 -11.17
N ASP A 160 -15.69 -0.75 -10.86
CA ASP A 160 -16.79 -0.29 -11.71
C ASP A 160 -16.79 1.24 -11.78
N GLU A 161 -17.51 1.80 -12.74
CA GLU A 161 -17.72 3.25 -12.85
C GLU A 161 -19.21 3.55 -12.70
N ARG A 162 -19.55 4.55 -11.89
CA ARG A 162 -20.93 4.96 -11.69
C ARG A 162 -21.15 6.43 -11.95
N GLU A 163 -22.26 6.70 -12.61
CA GLU A 163 -22.81 8.03 -12.79
C GLU A 163 -23.53 8.48 -11.51
N ILE A 164 -23.04 9.55 -10.91
CA ILE A 164 -23.62 10.20 -9.74
C ILE A 164 -24.22 11.51 -10.20
N VAL A 165 -25.54 11.60 -10.15
CA VAL A 165 -26.28 12.82 -10.49
C VAL A 165 -26.15 13.82 -9.34
N LEU A 166 -25.64 15.02 -9.64
CA LEU A 166 -25.41 16.08 -8.66
C LEU A 166 -26.50 17.16 -8.74
N PRO A 167 -27.12 17.54 -7.62
CA PRO A 167 -28.13 18.61 -7.58
C PRO A 167 -27.49 20.00 -7.37
N THR A 168 -26.44 20.31 -8.14
CA THR A 168 -25.70 21.57 -8.04
C THR A 168 -25.05 21.92 -9.39
N ASP A 169 -24.66 23.17 -9.54
CA ASP A 169 -23.84 23.71 -10.62
C ASP A 169 -22.43 24.13 -10.14
N GLN A 170 -22.15 23.94 -8.85
CA GLN A 170 -20.86 24.32 -8.27
C GLN A 170 -20.07 23.10 -7.80
N LEU A 171 -18.79 23.11 -8.13
CA LEU A 171 -17.80 22.13 -7.67
C LEU A 171 -16.70 22.87 -6.91
N LYS A 172 -16.19 22.27 -5.84
CA LYS A 172 -15.13 22.84 -5.01
C LYS A 172 -13.95 21.90 -4.88
N HIS A 173 -12.77 22.48 -4.69
CA HIS A 173 -11.57 21.77 -4.30
C HIS A 173 -10.83 22.61 -3.26
N SER A 174 -10.24 21.96 -2.26
CA SER A 174 -9.51 22.68 -1.21
C SER A 174 -8.28 21.91 -0.77
N TRP A 175 -7.18 22.60 -0.56
CA TRP A 175 -5.97 22.00 -0.01
C TRP A 175 -5.27 22.95 0.96
N LYS A 176 -4.36 22.35 1.73
CA LYS A 176 -3.47 23.07 2.64
C LYS A 176 -2.05 22.85 2.15
N GLY A 177 -1.25 23.91 2.17
CA GLY A 177 0.17 23.84 1.86
C GLY A 177 0.99 24.59 2.89
N GLU A 178 2.31 24.47 2.76
CA GLU A 178 3.28 25.19 3.56
C GLU A 178 4.29 25.81 2.60
N TRP A 179 4.29 27.14 2.51
CA TRP A 179 5.32 27.85 1.77
C TRP A 179 6.55 27.93 2.69
N SER A 180 7.68 27.39 2.25
CA SER A 180 8.93 27.39 3.02
C SER A 180 10.10 27.95 2.22
N HIS A 181 11.15 28.42 2.90
CA HIS A 181 12.34 28.98 2.24
C HIS A 181 13.60 28.16 2.54
N PHE A 182 14.12 27.45 1.52
CA PHE A 182 15.43 26.79 1.60
C PHE A 182 16.57 27.82 1.49
N ASN A 183 17.09 28.26 2.64
CA ASN A 183 18.27 29.10 2.69
C ASN A 183 19.55 28.26 2.45
N ASN A 184 20.11 28.34 1.24
CA ASN A 184 21.40 27.73 0.86
C ASN A 184 22.62 28.64 1.11
N GLY A 185 22.68 29.41 2.21
CA GLY A 185 23.95 30.00 2.65
C GLY A 185 23.90 31.17 3.63
N PRO A 186 25.04 31.52 4.26
CA PRO A 186 25.14 32.55 5.30
C PRO A 186 24.82 34.00 4.85
N THR A 187 24.41 34.23 3.60
CA THR A 187 24.15 35.56 3.03
C THR A 187 22.71 35.79 2.54
N SER A 188 21.78 34.83 2.62
CA SER A 188 20.47 34.93 1.94
C SER A 188 19.28 35.35 2.83
N SER A 189 19.49 36.14 3.89
CA SER A 189 18.40 36.63 4.77
C SER A 189 17.38 37.55 4.08
N PHE A 190 17.58 37.91 2.81
CA PHE A 190 16.71 38.80 2.03
C PHE A 190 16.64 38.32 0.57
N GLY A 191 15.45 37.94 0.09
CA GLY A 191 15.16 37.61 -1.31
C GLY A 191 13.71 37.12 -1.50
N SER A 192 13.21 37.18 -2.74
CA SER A 192 11.98 36.49 -3.16
C SER A 192 12.37 35.17 -3.78
N TYR A 193 11.72 34.10 -3.33
CA TYR A 193 11.98 32.74 -3.79
C TYR A 193 10.63 32.07 -4.03
N SER A 194 10.51 31.36 -5.15
CA SER A 194 9.41 30.43 -5.39
C SER A 194 9.89 29.07 -4.86
N THR A 195 9.06 28.48 -4.02
CA THR A 195 9.13 27.05 -3.74
C THR A 195 8.16 26.42 -4.72
N ASP A 196 8.60 25.38 -5.43
CA ASP A 196 7.80 24.70 -6.45
C ASP A 196 6.69 23.91 -5.76
N ASP A 197 5.64 24.62 -5.33
CA ASP A 197 4.45 24.14 -4.62
C ASP A 197 3.27 24.05 -5.59
N LYS A 198 3.53 23.59 -6.82
CA LYS A 198 2.51 23.47 -7.86
C LYS A 198 1.40 22.53 -7.44
N HIS A 199 0.17 23.03 -7.53
CA HIS A 199 -1.05 22.25 -7.36
C HIS A 199 -1.90 22.37 -8.62
N TYR A 200 -2.66 21.33 -8.95
CA TYR A 200 -3.40 21.30 -10.22
C TYR A 200 -4.89 21.08 -9.97
N VAL A 201 -5.72 21.85 -10.65
CA VAL A 201 -7.18 21.70 -10.61
C VAL A 201 -7.70 21.52 -12.03
N TRP A 202 -8.49 20.47 -12.25
CA TRP A 202 -9.14 20.26 -13.54
C TRP A 202 -10.29 21.25 -13.73
N VAL A 203 -10.42 21.81 -14.93
CA VAL A 203 -11.53 22.70 -15.29
C VAL A 203 -12.50 21.95 -16.19
N PRO A 204 -13.65 21.49 -15.69
CA PRO A 204 -14.61 20.75 -16.51
C PRO A 204 -15.27 21.61 -17.57
N GLU A 205 -15.72 20.97 -18.65
CA GLU A 205 -16.52 21.60 -19.68
C GLU A 205 -17.75 22.33 -19.12
N GLY A 206 -17.94 23.57 -19.58
CA GLY A 206 -19.05 24.42 -19.13
C GLY A 206 -18.71 25.28 -17.93
N THR A 207 -17.50 25.20 -17.36
CA THR A 207 -17.06 26.12 -16.29
C THR A 207 -17.06 27.56 -16.81
N THR A 208 -17.77 28.46 -16.14
CA THR A 208 -17.90 29.88 -16.52
C THR A 208 -17.11 30.80 -15.60
N ARG A 209 -16.85 30.36 -14.37
CA ARG A 209 -16.21 31.16 -13.34
C ARG A 209 -15.44 30.28 -12.36
N MET A 210 -14.25 30.74 -11.97
CA MET A 210 -13.42 30.16 -10.93
C MET A 210 -13.20 31.20 -9.84
N GLN A 211 -13.63 30.90 -8.63
CA GLN A 211 -13.41 31.72 -7.45
C GLN A 211 -12.35 31.05 -6.58
N VAL A 212 -11.32 31.79 -6.19
CA VAL A 212 -10.21 31.30 -5.38
C VAL A 212 -10.18 32.10 -4.09
N ALA A 213 -10.22 31.42 -2.95
CA ALA A 213 -9.95 32.02 -1.65
C ALA A 213 -8.60 31.49 -1.14
N PHE A 214 -7.62 32.37 -1.07
CA PHE A 214 -6.29 32.06 -0.57
C PHE A 214 -6.11 32.68 0.81
N THR A 215 -5.91 31.85 1.82
CA THR A 215 -5.75 32.29 3.21
C THR A 215 -4.33 32.00 3.69
N SER A 216 -3.64 33.03 4.17
CA SER A 216 -2.30 32.92 4.76
C SER A 216 -2.15 33.86 5.95
N MET A 217 -1.40 33.45 6.98
CA MET A 217 -1.06 34.35 8.08
C MET A 217 0.15 35.22 7.71
N ASP A 218 -0.07 36.52 7.55
CA ASP A 218 1.00 37.48 7.22
C ASP A 218 1.99 37.71 8.38
N TYR A 219 1.56 37.46 9.62
CA TYR A 219 2.41 37.62 10.81
C TYR A 219 2.11 36.58 11.89
N ASP A 220 3.15 35.88 12.34
CA ASP A 220 3.09 35.00 13.51
C ASP A 220 3.97 35.55 14.64
N ALA A 221 3.33 35.97 15.73
CA ALA A 221 3.99 36.51 16.91
C ALA A 221 4.76 35.45 17.72
N ASN A 222 4.38 34.17 17.62
CA ASN A 222 5.02 33.08 18.36
C ASN A 222 6.36 32.72 17.73
N THR A 223 6.42 32.68 16.39
CA THR A 223 7.65 32.42 15.64
C THR A 223 8.41 33.69 15.24
N MET A 224 7.80 34.87 15.47
CA MET A 224 8.32 36.19 15.05
C MET A 224 8.63 36.24 13.55
N GLN A 225 7.75 35.66 12.73
CA GLN A 225 7.85 35.63 11.28
C GLN A 225 6.83 36.59 10.66
N ALA A 226 7.22 37.25 9.59
CA ALA A 226 6.33 38.03 8.73
C ALA A 226 6.50 37.57 7.30
N ALA A 227 5.40 37.35 6.58
CA ALA A 227 5.42 36.91 5.20
C ALA A 227 4.41 37.67 4.36
N GLN A 228 4.73 37.79 3.08
CA GLN A 228 3.83 38.28 2.06
C GLN A 228 3.91 37.29 0.90
N ILE A 229 2.94 36.39 0.86
CA ILE A 229 2.80 35.36 -0.17
C ILE A 229 1.50 35.56 -0.94
N ARG A 230 1.47 35.15 -2.20
CA ARG A 230 0.30 35.24 -3.09
C ARG A 230 0.22 33.99 -3.96
N PRO A 231 -1.01 33.54 -4.30
CA PRO A 231 -1.18 32.51 -5.30
C PRO A 231 -0.96 33.10 -6.69
N ASN A 232 -0.35 32.31 -7.57
CA ASN A 232 -0.34 32.47 -9.01
C ASN A 232 -1.31 31.43 -9.57
N VAL A 233 -2.16 31.83 -10.52
CA VAL A 233 -3.17 30.94 -11.11
C VAL A 233 -3.04 31.02 -12.62
N ASP A 234 -2.70 29.91 -13.25
CA ASP A 234 -2.51 29.77 -14.70
C ASP A 234 -3.62 28.87 -15.26
N LEU A 235 -4.64 29.49 -15.85
CA LEU A 235 -5.78 28.80 -16.47
C LEU A 235 -5.33 28.15 -17.78
N GLY A 236 -5.37 26.81 -17.80
CA GLY A 236 -4.97 26.04 -18.97
C GLY A 236 -3.48 25.72 -19.03
N SER A 237 -2.70 26.10 -18.01
CA SER A 237 -1.26 25.81 -17.91
C SER A 237 -0.47 26.34 -19.13
N ASP A 238 -0.80 27.56 -19.57
CA ASP A 238 -0.22 28.20 -20.75
C ASP A 238 1.02 29.06 -20.44
N GLY A 239 1.38 29.14 -19.16
CA GLY A 239 2.50 29.90 -18.63
C GLY A 239 2.18 31.36 -18.30
N SER A 240 0.91 31.77 -18.40
CA SER A 240 0.45 33.10 -18.00
C SER A 240 -0.26 33.07 -16.65
N ASP A 241 0.00 34.07 -15.81
CA ASP A 241 -0.65 34.20 -14.51
C ASP A 241 -1.93 35.05 -14.66
N ASP A 242 -3.07 34.37 -14.80
CA ASP A 242 -4.40 34.98 -14.91
C ASP A 242 -4.85 35.68 -13.63
N ALA A 243 -4.27 35.31 -12.49
CA ALA A 243 -4.51 35.98 -11.20
C ALA A 243 -3.61 37.20 -10.98
N GLN A 244 -2.71 37.54 -11.92
CA GLN A 244 -1.72 38.59 -11.70
C GLN A 244 -2.34 39.96 -11.44
N GLY A 245 -2.23 40.42 -10.20
CA GLY A 245 -2.74 41.73 -9.78
C GLY A 245 -4.25 41.77 -9.54
N GLU A 246 -4.93 40.63 -9.63
CA GLU A 246 -6.35 40.47 -9.32
C GLU A 246 -6.56 40.17 -7.83
N GLY A 247 -7.81 40.36 -7.41
CA GLY A 247 -8.32 39.94 -6.10
C GLY A 247 -8.47 41.02 -5.04
N GLU A 248 -9.36 40.76 -4.08
CA GLU A 248 -9.71 41.63 -2.97
C GLU A 248 -9.28 41.00 -1.64
N GLN A 249 -8.44 41.70 -0.88
CA GLN A 249 -7.99 41.26 0.44
C GLN A 249 -9.07 41.57 1.50
N THR A 250 -9.56 40.55 2.20
CA THR A 250 -10.45 40.69 3.35
C THR A 250 -9.88 39.94 4.55
N GLY A 251 -9.28 40.67 5.49
CA GLY A 251 -8.55 40.06 6.61
C GLY A 251 -7.33 39.30 6.11
N ASP A 252 -7.20 38.03 6.49
CA ASP A 252 -6.09 37.14 6.12
C ASP A 252 -6.36 36.35 4.82
N THR A 253 -7.50 36.61 4.15
CA THR A 253 -7.90 35.91 2.93
C THR A 253 -7.92 36.86 1.73
N LEU A 254 -7.26 36.45 0.64
CA LEU A 254 -7.32 37.04 -0.68
C LEU A 254 -8.37 36.30 -1.52
N TYR A 255 -9.39 37.01 -2.00
CA TYR A 255 -10.40 36.47 -2.90
C TYR A 255 -10.11 36.87 -4.34
N ILE A 256 -9.93 35.90 -5.23
CA ILE A 256 -9.70 36.10 -6.67
C ILE A 256 -10.90 35.53 -7.41
N ASP A 257 -11.32 36.22 -8.46
CA ASP A 257 -12.48 35.86 -9.26
C ASP A 257 -12.13 35.92 -10.75
N LEU A 258 -12.01 34.75 -11.37
CA LEU A 258 -11.57 34.58 -12.74
C LEU A 258 -12.73 34.13 -13.63
N ALA A 259 -12.91 34.81 -14.76
CA ALA A 259 -13.82 34.37 -15.81
C ALA A 259 -13.17 33.22 -16.59
N VAL A 260 -13.89 32.13 -16.78
CA VAL A 260 -13.41 30.94 -17.50
C VAL A 260 -14.11 30.87 -18.85
N SER A 261 -13.33 30.84 -19.93
CA SER A 261 -13.83 30.66 -21.30
C SER A 261 -13.70 29.22 -21.78
N ASP A 262 -14.35 28.94 -22.91
CA ASP A 262 -14.29 27.66 -23.62
C ASP A 262 -12.87 27.20 -23.98
N SER A 263 -11.93 28.14 -24.16
CA SER A 263 -10.50 27.87 -24.34
C SER A 263 -9.83 27.14 -23.18
N HIS A 264 -10.37 27.22 -21.96
CA HIS A 264 -9.80 26.62 -20.75
C HIS A 264 -10.54 25.35 -20.32
N TRP A 265 -11.58 24.94 -21.04
CA TRP A 265 -12.32 23.72 -20.71
C TRP A 265 -11.52 22.47 -20.99
N ASN A 266 -11.69 21.47 -20.13
CA ASN A 266 -10.98 20.20 -20.18
C ASN A 266 -9.46 20.40 -20.20
N THR A 267 -8.99 21.35 -19.40
CA THR A 267 -7.57 21.62 -19.19
C THR A 267 -7.28 21.74 -17.70
N TRP A 268 -6.00 21.63 -17.37
CA TRP A 268 -5.50 21.80 -16.02
C TRP A 268 -5.19 23.27 -15.75
N THR A 269 -5.69 23.78 -14.62
CA THR A 269 -5.22 25.04 -14.05
C THR A 269 -4.08 24.74 -13.10
N GLU A 270 -2.96 25.44 -13.27
CA GLU A 270 -1.81 25.37 -12.37
C GLU A 270 -1.93 26.47 -11.31
N PHE A 271 -1.72 26.07 -10.06
CA PHE A 271 -1.64 26.97 -8.91
C PHE A 271 -0.23 26.89 -8.34
N ASP A 272 0.44 28.02 -8.24
CA ASP A 272 1.73 28.14 -7.54
C ASP A 272 1.61 29.21 -6.43
N VAL A 273 2.53 29.22 -5.48
CA VAL A 273 2.57 30.20 -4.41
C VAL A 273 3.93 30.90 -4.40
N SER A 274 3.93 32.19 -4.72
CA SER A 274 5.14 33.01 -4.72
C SER A 274 5.10 34.09 -3.65
N GLY A 275 6.27 34.49 -3.15
CA GLY A 275 6.33 35.56 -2.17
C GLY A 275 7.69 35.79 -1.53
N THR A 276 7.62 36.42 -0.36
CA THR A 276 8.78 36.74 0.50
C THR A 276 8.41 36.53 1.96
N ALA A 277 9.35 36.05 2.77
CA ALA A 277 9.20 36.01 4.22
C ALA A 277 10.46 36.47 4.93
N ILE A 278 10.29 37.00 6.14
CA ILE A 278 11.35 37.45 7.03
C ILE A 278 11.10 36.85 8.41
N SER A 279 12.11 36.18 8.96
CA SER A 279 12.14 35.77 10.36
C SER A 279 12.98 36.76 11.17
N LEU A 280 12.46 37.24 12.31
CA LEU A 280 13.22 38.15 13.16
C LEU A 280 14.36 37.42 13.90
N PRO A 281 15.56 38.00 13.98
CA PRO A 281 16.79 37.34 14.49
C PRO A 281 16.84 37.10 16.01
N ILE A 282 15.80 37.48 16.77
CA ILE A 282 15.79 37.32 18.23
C ILE A 282 15.72 35.83 18.63
N THR A 283 15.04 35.00 17.83
CA THR A 283 15.00 33.53 17.99
C THR A 283 16.31 32.86 17.55
N GLN A 284 17.02 33.45 16.57
CA GLN A 284 18.29 32.96 16.03
C GLN A 284 19.46 33.13 17.02
N MET A 285 19.40 34.14 17.89
CA MET A 285 20.46 34.39 18.88
C MET A 285 20.44 33.40 20.07
N LEU A 286 19.32 32.68 20.28
CA LEU A 286 19.15 31.73 21.39
C LEU A 286 19.30 30.27 20.98
N SER A 287 19.17 29.94 19.69
CA SER A 287 19.08 28.55 19.19
C SER A 287 20.36 28.02 18.53
N GLY A 288 21.43 28.81 18.46
CA GLY A 288 22.63 28.41 17.70
C GLY A 288 22.40 28.56 16.20
N SER A 289 23.47 28.61 15.41
CA SER A 289 23.45 28.93 13.98
C SER A 289 22.88 27.83 13.08
N GLU A 290 21.92 27.04 13.55
CA GLU A 290 21.24 26.02 12.75
C GLU A 290 19.99 26.62 12.09
N PHE A 291 20.07 26.73 10.77
CA PHE A 291 19.00 26.87 9.76
C PHE A 291 17.58 27.09 10.32
N PHE A 292 17.22 28.35 10.61
CA PHE A 292 15.83 28.69 10.90
C PHE A 292 15.13 29.08 9.60
N GLU A 293 14.16 28.26 9.21
CA GLU A 293 13.37 28.37 7.98
C GLU A 293 12.02 29.04 8.29
N PRO A 294 11.64 30.13 7.59
CA PRO A 294 10.27 30.63 7.67
C PRO A 294 9.34 29.62 6.99
N ARG A 295 8.26 29.27 7.69
CA ARG A 295 7.26 28.28 7.26
C ARG A 295 5.90 28.89 7.41
N ILE A 296 5.25 29.13 6.29
CA ILE A 296 4.00 29.89 6.24
C ILE A 296 2.92 28.93 5.76
N PRO A 297 2.07 28.43 6.66
CA PRO A 297 0.95 27.61 6.26
C PRO A 297 -0.06 28.47 5.49
N TYR A 298 -0.59 27.91 4.41
CA TYR A 298 -1.67 28.52 3.64
C TYR A 298 -2.78 27.50 3.37
N THR A 299 -3.96 28.01 3.04
CA THR A 299 -5.10 27.22 2.59
C THR A 299 -5.64 27.85 1.32
N VAL A 300 -5.94 27.01 0.33
CA VAL A 300 -6.56 27.44 -0.92
C VAL A 300 -7.89 26.72 -1.07
N ASP A 301 -8.94 27.49 -1.29
CA ASP A 301 -10.27 27.00 -1.63
C ASP A 301 -10.62 27.49 -3.04
N VAL A 302 -10.91 26.56 -3.94
CA VAL A 302 -11.30 26.82 -5.33
C VAL A 302 -12.76 26.41 -5.49
N LEU A 303 -13.59 27.29 -6.04
CA LEU A 303 -14.99 27.07 -6.35
C LEU A 303 -15.23 27.34 -7.84
N LEU A 304 -15.60 26.30 -8.58
CA LEU A 304 -15.95 26.35 -9.99
C LEU A 304 -17.47 26.46 -10.12
N THR A 305 -17.94 27.38 -10.96
CA THR A 305 -19.36 27.50 -11.33
C THR A 305 -19.54 27.09 -12.78
N LEU A 306 -20.41 26.12 -13.04
CA LEU A 306 -20.63 25.52 -14.34
C LEU A 306 -21.98 25.93 -14.95
N ASP A 307 -22.02 26.15 -16.26
CA ASP A 307 -23.27 26.25 -17.00
C ASP A 307 -23.86 24.85 -17.25
N VAL A 308 -24.83 24.51 -16.40
CA VAL A 308 -25.60 23.25 -16.42
C VAL A 308 -26.98 23.43 -17.06
N SER A 309 -27.17 24.44 -17.92
CA SER A 309 -28.37 24.58 -18.75
C SER A 309 -28.59 23.40 -19.72
N GLN A 310 -27.51 22.65 -19.99
CA GLN A 310 -27.51 21.38 -20.70
C GLN A 310 -26.81 20.32 -19.85
N PRO A 311 -27.06 19.02 -20.09
CA PRO A 311 -26.35 17.95 -19.40
C PRO A 311 -24.82 18.06 -19.60
N ARG A 312 -24.08 18.01 -18.50
CA ARG A 312 -22.63 18.04 -18.40
C ARG A 312 -22.15 16.77 -17.71
N LEU A 313 -21.20 16.10 -18.34
CA LEU A 313 -20.49 14.97 -17.76
C LEU A 313 -19.18 15.50 -17.16
N ILE A 314 -18.94 15.18 -15.90
CA ILE A 314 -17.67 15.46 -15.23
C ILE A 314 -16.87 14.17 -15.22
N ASP A 315 -15.80 14.22 -16.01
CA ASP A 315 -14.74 13.23 -16.12
C ASP A 315 -13.43 14.00 -16.34
N TRP A 316 -12.32 13.44 -15.89
CA TRP A 316 -11.01 14.05 -16.09
C TRP A 316 -9.93 13.00 -16.28
N GLU A 317 -8.93 13.38 -17.07
CA GLU A 317 -7.73 12.57 -17.22
C GLU A 317 -6.92 12.65 -15.94
N LEU A 318 -6.53 11.51 -15.36
CA LEU A 318 -5.62 11.48 -14.21
C LEU A 318 -4.24 12.00 -14.62
N ARG A 319 -3.75 12.98 -13.89
CA ARG A 319 -2.40 13.52 -14.03
C ARG A 319 -1.45 12.74 -13.11
N LEU A 320 -0.22 12.47 -13.55
CA LEU A 320 0.76 11.68 -12.77
C LEU A 320 1.50 12.52 -11.71
N ASP A 321 1.61 13.82 -11.95
CA ASP A 321 2.30 14.81 -11.12
C ASP A 321 1.31 15.74 -10.36
N GLY A 322 0.02 15.41 -10.35
CA GLY A 322 -1.01 16.23 -9.71
C GLY A 322 -2.29 15.46 -9.45
N TYR A 323 -3.14 15.96 -8.56
CA TYR A 323 -4.48 15.43 -8.36
C TYR A 323 -5.50 16.56 -8.21
N THR A 324 -6.73 16.27 -8.59
CA THR A 324 -7.89 17.10 -8.30
C THR A 324 -8.96 16.23 -7.67
N ASP A 325 -9.68 16.75 -6.69
CA ASP A 325 -10.90 16.15 -6.17
C ASP A 325 -11.99 17.22 -6.14
N LEU A 326 -12.86 17.19 -7.15
CA LEU A 326 -13.93 18.16 -7.29
C LEU A 326 -15.16 17.67 -6.52
N ASP A 327 -15.33 18.20 -5.32
CA ASP A 327 -16.49 17.92 -4.48
C ASP A 327 -17.70 18.77 -4.89
N PRO A 328 -18.93 18.26 -4.80
CA PRO A 328 -20.11 19.10 -4.97
C PRO A 328 -20.18 20.19 -3.89
N ALA A 329 -20.50 21.41 -4.30
CA ALA A 329 -20.73 22.55 -3.41
C ALA A 329 -22.21 22.96 -3.38
N GLU A 330 -22.55 23.92 -2.51
CA GLU A 330 -23.90 24.51 -2.51
C GLU A 330 -24.20 25.11 -3.89
N PRO A 331 -25.42 24.99 -4.43
CA PRO A 331 -25.73 25.55 -5.73
C PRO A 331 -25.60 27.07 -5.76
N SER A 332 -25.22 27.60 -6.92
CA SER A 332 -25.13 29.04 -7.13
C SER A 332 -26.52 29.70 -7.03
N PRO A 333 -26.60 31.02 -6.81
CA PRO A 333 -27.87 31.75 -6.83
C PRO A 333 -28.64 31.66 -8.16
N ASP A 334 -27.95 31.33 -9.26
CA ASP A 334 -28.53 31.22 -10.59
C ASP A 334 -29.04 29.80 -10.90
N TYR A 335 -28.74 28.82 -10.04
CA TYR A 335 -29.22 27.45 -10.15
C TYR A 335 -30.72 27.34 -9.80
N ASP A 336 -31.47 26.63 -10.64
CA ASP A 336 -32.89 26.36 -10.39
C ASP A 336 -33.27 24.89 -10.57
N SER A 337 -34.51 24.55 -10.17
CA SER A 337 -35.00 23.17 -10.22
C SER A 337 -35.10 22.55 -11.61
N SER A 338 -35.05 23.35 -12.69
CA SER A 338 -35.05 22.87 -14.07
C SER A 338 -33.69 22.33 -14.52
N MET A 339 -32.61 22.71 -13.82
CA MET A 339 -31.24 22.24 -14.04
C MET A 339 -30.92 20.95 -13.27
N ASN A 340 -31.84 20.50 -12.40
CA ASN A 340 -31.67 19.25 -11.66
C ASN A 340 -31.44 18.07 -12.59
N GLY A 341 -30.35 17.34 -12.36
CA GLY A 341 -30.01 16.17 -13.14
C GLY A 341 -29.03 16.42 -14.28
N ASN A 342 -28.69 17.68 -14.54
CA ASN A 342 -27.82 18.02 -15.66
C ASN A 342 -26.34 17.87 -15.33
N LEU A 343 -25.91 17.98 -14.07
CA LEU A 343 -24.53 17.69 -13.69
C LEU A 343 -24.39 16.22 -13.30
N VAL A 344 -23.64 15.45 -14.09
CA VAL A 344 -23.41 14.03 -13.85
C VAL A 344 -21.92 13.80 -13.65
N TYR A 345 -21.57 13.16 -12.54
CA TYR A 345 -20.20 12.88 -12.17
C TYR A 345 -19.92 11.40 -12.41
N VAL A 346 -18.87 11.08 -13.17
CA VAL A 346 -18.42 9.69 -13.33
C VAL A 346 -17.33 9.43 -12.29
N ARG A 347 -17.57 8.52 -11.34
CA ARG A 347 -16.55 8.13 -10.35
C ARG A 347 -16.26 6.63 -10.42
N PRO A 348 -14.99 6.22 -10.25
CA PRO A 348 -14.68 4.83 -9.97
C PRO A 348 -15.28 4.44 -8.61
N VAL A 349 -15.84 3.25 -8.53
CA VAL A 349 -16.45 2.69 -7.33
C VAL A 349 -16.04 1.23 -7.13
N TYR A 350 -16.14 0.76 -5.89
CA TYR A 350 -15.92 -0.64 -5.54
C TYR A 350 -17.27 -1.37 -5.37
N ASP A 351 -17.68 -2.14 -6.37
CA ASP A 351 -18.87 -3.00 -6.30
C ASP A 351 -18.55 -4.35 -5.66
N GLN A 352 -18.66 -4.41 -4.33
CA GLN A 352 -18.47 -5.67 -3.58
C GLN A 352 -19.52 -6.73 -3.94
N GLN A 353 -20.72 -6.34 -4.38
CA GLN A 353 -21.75 -7.30 -4.75
C GLN A 353 -21.39 -8.02 -6.04
N ALA A 354 -20.70 -7.37 -6.97
CA ALA A 354 -20.20 -8.02 -8.17
C ALA A 354 -19.24 -9.18 -7.84
N PHE A 355 -18.42 -9.02 -6.80
CA PHE A 355 -17.56 -10.09 -6.28
C PHE A 355 -18.36 -11.23 -5.64
N LEU A 356 -19.28 -10.90 -4.73
CA LEU A 356 -20.08 -11.88 -3.97
C LEU A 356 -21.16 -12.60 -4.81
N ALA A 357 -21.70 -11.94 -5.84
CA ALA A 357 -22.69 -12.57 -6.73
C ALA A 357 -22.10 -13.75 -7.52
N TRP A 358 -20.78 -13.75 -7.70
CA TRP A 358 -20.07 -14.85 -8.35
C TRP A 358 -19.68 -15.96 -7.39
N THR A 359 -19.59 -15.69 -6.08
CA THR A 359 -19.47 -16.73 -5.05
C THR A 359 -20.80 -17.47 -4.91
N ALA A 360 -21.14 -18.28 -5.93
CA ALA A 360 -21.89 -19.51 -5.74
C ALA A 360 -21.27 -20.22 -4.51
N PRO A 361 -22.07 -20.93 -3.69
CA PRO A 361 -21.58 -21.50 -2.44
C PRO A 361 -20.27 -22.19 -2.77
N VAL A 362 -19.20 -21.78 -2.10
CA VAL A 362 -17.93 -22.48 -2.15
C VAL A 362 -18.34 -23.91 -1.92
N THR A 363 -18.33 -24.72 -2.98
CA THR A 363 -18.30 -26.14 -2.81
C THR A 363 -16.93 -26.29 -2.20
N LEU A 364 -16.89 -26.21 -0.86
CA LEU A 364 -16.23 -27.23 -0.10
C LEU A 364 -16.71 -28.51 -0.79
N GLU A 365 -15.95 -28.96 -1.78
CA GLU A 365 -15.43 -30.30 -1.69
C GLU A 365 -14.78 -30.38 -0.30
N ALA A 366 -15.65 -30.48 0.73
CA ALA A 366 -15.44 -31.39 1.80
C ALA A 366 -14.90 -32.60 1.08
N ALA A 367 -13.64 -32.92 1.35
CA ALA A 367 -12.99 -34.11 0.87
C ALA A 367 -13.86 -35.30 1.32
N ALA A 368 -14.95 -35.55 0.60
CA ALA A 368 -15.77 -36.73 0.64
C ALA A 368 -15.05 -37.73 -0.25
N GLY A 369 -13.83 -38.05 0.17
CA GLY A 369 -12.87 -38.89 -0.53
C GLY A 369 -11.95 -39.58 0.46
N GLY A 370 -12.47 -39.93 1.65
CA GLY A 370 -11.70 -40.69 2.63
C GLY A 370 -12.30 -40.71 4.03
N ALA A 371 -13.58 -41.08 4.19
CA ALA A 371 -13.99 -41.61 5.49
C ALA A 371 -13.01 -42.75 5.89
N PRO A 372 -12.56 -42.85 7.15
CA PRO A 372 -11.50 -43.77 7.55
C PRO A 372 -12.03 -45.19 7.69
N TRP A 373 -12.57 -45.75 6.60
CA TRP A 373 -12.85 -47.17 6.47
C TRP A 373 -11.60 -48.02 6.70
N GLY A 374 -10.40 -47.44 6.51
CA GLY A 374 -9.13 -48.04 6.88
C GLY A 374 -8.99 -48.33 8.38
N MET A 375 -9.44 -47.44 9.28
CA MET A 375 -9.30 -47.66 10.74
C MET A 375 -10.38 -48.57 11.33
N ILE A 376 -11.59 -48.55 10.77
CA ILE A 376 -12.66 -49.49 11.15
C ILE A 376 -12.34 -50.90 10.59
N GLY A 377 -11.83 -50.97 9.36
CA GLY A 377 -11.38 -52.22 8.73
C GLY A 377 -10.18 -52.86 9.45
N PHE A 378 -9.16 -52.07 9.82
CA PHE A 378 -8.00 -52.59 10.58
C PHE A 378 -8.40 -53.10 11.97
N SER A 379 -9.31 -52.41 12.66
CA SER A 379 -9.80 -52.84 13.97
C SER A 379 -10.64 -54.11 13.88
N PHE A 380 -11.47 -54.28 12.84
CA PHE A 380 -12.25 -55.50 12.65
C PHE A 380 -11.38 -56.71 12.28
N LEU A 381 -10.38 -56.51 11.41
CA LEU A 381 -9.50 -57.58 10.94
C LEU A 381 -8.53 -58.03 12.04
N THR A 382 -8.02 -57.11 12.86
CA THR A 382 -7.21 -57.46 14.04
C THR A 382 -8.03 -58.18 15.10
N THR A 383 -9.28 -57.79 15.34
CA THR A 383 -10.16 -58.49 16.31
C THR A 383 -10.50 -59.90 15.83
N ILE A 384 -10.74 -60.10 14.53
CA ILE A 384 -10.95 -61.44 13.94
C ILE A 384 -9.69 -62.29 14.01
N LEU A 385 -8.51 -61.72 13.75
CA LEU A 385 -7.23 -62.44 13.85
C LEU A 385 -6.90 -62.85 15.28
N ILE A 386 -7.17 -61.99 16.27
CA ILE A 386 -6.97 -62.29 17.69
C ILE A 386 -7.98 -63.37 18.16
N ALA A 387 -9.24 -63.26 17.76
CA ALA A 387 -10.26 -64.27 18.07
C ALA A 387 -9.95 -65.62 17.39
N GLY A 388 -9.48 -65.60 16.14
CA GLY A 388 -9.04 -66.78 15.40
C GLY A 388 -7.81 -67.45 16.01
N ALA A 389 -6.82 -66.66 16.46
CA ALA A 389 -5.65 -67.17 17.16
C ALA A 389 -6.03 -67.79 18.52
N ALA A 390 -6.91 -67.15 19.29
CA ALA A 390 -7.41 -67.68 20.56
C ALA A 390 -8.21 -68.99 20.37
N TRP A 391 -9.05 -69.05 19.34
CA TRP A 391 -9.79 -70.27 18.98
C TRP A 391 -8.85 -71.38 18.49
N GLY A 392 -7.81 -71.05 17.72
CA GLY A 392 -6.79 -71.98 17.28
C GLY A 392 -5.95 -72.56 18.41
N VAL A 393 -5.61 -71.76 19.43
CA VAL A 393 -4.94 -72.23 20.65
C VAL A 393 -5.88 -73.10 21.50
N TRP A 394 -7.15 -72.72 21.65
CA TRP A 394 -8.14 -73.50 22.42
C TRP A 394 -8.37 -74.89 21.80
N ASN A 395 -8.45 -74.98 20.47
CA ASN A 395 -8.70 -76.24 19.77
C ASN A 395 -7.43 -77.02 19.38
N GLY A 396 -6.26 -76.59 19.88
CA GLY A 396 -4.98 -77.30 19.67
C GLY A 396 -4.42 -77.24 18.24
N MET A 397 -4.91 -76.31 17.42
CA MET A 397 -4.44 -76.09 16.04
C MET A 397 -3.21 -75.17 15.97
N ILE A 398 -2.97 -74.35 17.00
CA ILE A 398 -1.81 -73.46 17.12
C ILE A 398 -1.09 -73.78 18.45
N PRO A 399 0.25 -73.95 18.46
CA PRO A 399 1.00 -74.20 19.69
C PRO A 399 0.81 -73.07 20.70
N ASN A 400 0.54 -73.41 21.96
CA ASN A 400 0.41 -72.41 23.03
C ASN A 400 1.81 -71.88 23.39
N PRO A 401 2.11 -70.58 23.21
CA PRO A 401 3.43 -70.02 23.51
C PRO A 401 3.75 -69.97 25.03
N PHE A 402 2.79 -70.31 25.90
CA PHE A 402 2.96 -70.30 27.35
C PHE A 402 3.19 -71.67 27.99
N VAL A 403 3.24 -72.76 27.20
CA VAL A 403 3.64 -74.08 27.69
C VAL A 403 5.15 -74.26 27.46
N ARG A 404 5.95 -73.92 28.48
CA ARG A 404 7.37 -74.29 28.55
C ARG A 404 7.46 -75.80 28.80
N ASP A 405 8.06 -76.53 27.87
CA ASP A 405 8.63 -77.85 28.16
C ASP A 405 9.74 -77.67 29.20
N GLN A 406 9.41 -78.04 30.43
CA GLN A 406 10.36 -78.42 31.46
C GLN A 406 10.84 -79.83 31.12
N LEU A 407 12.12 -80.00 30.76
CA LEU A 407 12.99 -81.12 31.15
C LEU A 407 14.33 -81.11 30.37
N GLU A 408 15.42 -81.29 31.12
CA GLU A 408 16.75 -81.80 30.71
C GLU A 408 17.68 -80.80 29.96
N LEU A 409 18.94 -80.49 30.34
CA LEU A 409 19.98 -81.03 31.25
C LEU A 409 20.89 -79.84 31.68
N VAL A 410 21.22 -79.63 32.96
CA VAL A 410 22.31 -80.22 33.76
C VAL A 410 23.73 -79.98 33.20
N GLU A 411 24.56 -79.31 34.04
CA GLU A 411 26.03 -79.22 34.07
C GLU A 411 26.80 -78.41 33.01
N LYS A 412 27.25 -77.21 33.39
CA LYS A 412 28.62 -77.00 33.91
C LYS A 412 28.87 -75.57 34.41
N ASP A 413 29.23 -75.51 35.69
CA ASP A 413 30.10 -74.54 36.41
C ASP A 413 31.25 -73.97 35.56
N ALA A 414 31.91 -72.83 35.80
CA ALA A 414 31.94 -71.76 36.81
C ALA A 414 32.80 -70.63 36.15
N VAL A 415 32.82 -69.36 36.57
CA VAL A 415 33.57 -68.77 37.69
C VAL A 415 33.33 -67.24 37.65
N SER A 416 33.27 -66.62 38.82
CA SER A 416 33.08 -65.18 39.16
C SER A 416 34.41 -64.59 39.71
N PRO A 417 34.54 -63.36 40.28
CA PRO A 417 34.15 -61.97 39.91
C PRO A 417 35.30 -60.93 40.11
N ALA A 418 34.94 -59.62 40.09
CA ALA A 418 35.42 -58.51 40.95
C ALA A 418 36.48 -57.54 40.32
N ILE A 419 36.58 -56.22 40.61
CA ILE A 419 36.23 -55.40 41.80
C ILE A 419 36.50 -53.86 41.52
N LEU A 420 35.77 -52.97 42.23
CA LEU A 420 36.08 -51.60 42.77
C LEU A 420 36.08 -50.27 41.93
N GLU A 421 35.18 -49.36 42.36
CA GLU A 421 35.29 -47.86 42.40
C GLU A 421 36.19 -47.40 43.60
N PRO A 422 36.29 -46.12 44.10
CA PRO A 422 35.62 -44.82 43.79
C PRO A 422 36.51 -43.53 43.96
N GLU A 423 35.85 -42.36 44.19
CA GLU A 423 36.30 -41.01 44.66
C GLU A 423 36.62 -39.95 43.58
N SER A 424 36.28 -38.65 43.68
CA SER A 424 35.60 -37.81 44.71
C SER A 424 35.35 -36.38 44.15
N ASP A 425 34.27 -35.74 44.62
CA ASP A 425 34.04 -34.34 45.06
C ASP A 425 34.20 -33.08 44.16
N GLU A 426 33.14 -32.24 44.28
CA GLU A 426 33.02 -30.75 44.39
C GLU A 426 33.80 -29.85 43.41
N GLU A 427 33.25 -28.76 42.85
CA GLU A 427 32.79 -27.55 43.57
C GLU A 427 32.07 -26.58 42.61
N SER A 428 31.28 -25.68 43.20
CA SER A 428 30.44 -24.64 42.58
C SER A 428 31.23 -23.47 41.98
N THR A 429 30.64 -22.72 41.05
CA THR A 429 30.45 -21.25 41.18
C THR A 429 29.59 -20.70 40.04
N ALA A 430 28.61 -19.90 40.43
CA ALA A 430 27.85 -19.01 39.57
C ALA A 430 28.46 -17.61 39.67
N GLU A 431 28.57 -16.89 38.55
CA GLU A 431 28.73 -15.44 38.58
C GLU A 431 28.03 -14.80 37.38
N SER A 432 27.16 -13.86 37.71
CA SER A 432 26.48 -12.87 36.86
C SER A 432 27.47 -11.94 36.16
N ILE A 433 27.07 -11.29 35.07
CA ILE A 433 27.32 -9.85 34.84
C ILE A 433 26.31 -9.31 33.81
N SER A 434 25.96 -8.05 34.08
CA SER A 434 25.05 -7.07 33.47
C SER A 434 25.06 -6.90 31.96
#